data_AF-A0AAD9WXS7-F1
#
_entry.id   AF-A0AAD9WXS7-F1
#
_cell.length_a   1.000
_cell.length_b   1.000
_cell.length_c   1.000
_cell.angle_alpha   90.00
_cell.angle_beta   90.00
_cell.angle_gamma   90.00
#
_symmetry.space_group_name_H-M   'P 1'
#
loop_
_entity.id
_entity.type
_entity.pdbx_description
1 polymer ?
#
loop_
_entity_poly.entity_id
_entity_poly.type
_entity_poly.pdbx_seq_one_letter_code
_entity_poly.pdbx_strand_id
1 'polypeptide(L)'
;MGHIFSRLSILCFMLIILLSILLKMAFKHFAGVVKEFGRNEGSKWDWDVKLRRHLFGWERDQWNCFVLSLDSIIIRKRFHDTLAWSHYSNGLFSVSSFRRCLEGSSAYESSVAPLLWKGLCPLKVDIFLWQVLRGRTLVKEVIHRLRGGQLVDLICSLYGEEYESVDHLFLFYGWSEIMVVLHAMVGCLKLLQPVHQCVAKCLGDLCHSAKRKKAWNSLFVAIIWTIWEVRNNVVFKNIQANLGIASDSVRFRVC
;
A
#
# COMPACT_ATOMS: atom_id res chain seq x y z
N MET A 1 -8.93 36.60 2.25
CA MET A 1 -8.68 35.63 1.16
C MET A 1 -8.81 34.20 1.70
N GLY A 2 -10.03 33.76 2.03
CA GLY A 2 -10.24 32.61 2.93
C GLY A 2 -11.11 31.46 2.41
N HIS A 3 -11.36 31.32 1.10
CA HIS A 3 -12.41 30.40 0.63
C HIS A 3 -12.01 29.34 -0.42
N ILE A 4 -10.71 29.12 -0.70
CA ILE A 4 -10.29 28.11 -1.70
C ILE A 4 -9.73 26.82 -1.06
N PHE A 5 -9.31 26.83 0.20
CA PHE A 5 -8.48 25.75 0.76
C PHE A 5 -9.21 24.71 1.65
N SER A 6 -10.53 24.79 1.82
CA SER A 6 -11.25 23.88 2.73
C SER A 6 -11.73 22.55 2.12
N ARG A 7 -11.57 22.31 0.82
CA ARG A 7 -12.08 21.08 0.16
C ARG A 7 -11.03 20.00 -0.16
N LEU A 8 -9.77 20.18 0.23
CA LEU A 8 -8.67 19.26 -0.12
C LEU A 8 -8.19 18.36 1.04
N SER A 9 -8.92 18.24 2.15
CA SER A 9 -8.45 17.49 3.34
C SER A 9 -8.51 15.97 3.20
N ILE A 10 -9.46 15.41 2.43
CA ILE A 10 -9.59 13.95 2.23
C ILE A 10 -8.83 13.49 0.99
N LEU A 11 -8.69 14.39 0.02
CA LEU A 11 -7.97 14.19 -1.23
C LEU A 11 -6.45 14.17 -1.00
N CYS A 12 -5.93 14.80 0.05
CA CYS A 12 -4.49 15.05 0.20
C CYS A 12 -3.61 13.79 0.32
N PHE A 13 -4.01 12.75 1.05
CA PHE A 13 -3.16 11.55 1.19
C PHE A 13 -3.20 10.63 -0.04
N MET A 14 -4.38 10.46 -0.64
CA MET A 14 -4.55 9.81 -1.93
C MET A 14 -3.79 10.60 -3.00
N LEU A 15 -3.91 11.92 -3.07
CA LEU A 15 -3.15 12.76 -3.99
C LEU A 15 -1.65 12.76 -3.69
N ILE A 16 -1.15 12.62 -2.47
CA ILE A 16 0.30 12.56 -2.21
C ILE A 16 0.89 11.23 -2.71
N ILE A 17 0.19 10.10 -2.49
CA ILE A 17 0.62 8.78 -3.01
C ILE A 17 0.36 8.67 -4.53
N LEU A 18 -0.74 9.22 -5.03
CA LEU A 18 -1.11 9.21 -6.46
C LEU A 18 -0.28 10.23 -7.26
N LEU A 19 -0.03 11.44 -6.76
CA LEU A 19 0.95 12.37 -7.36
C LEU A 19 2.32 11.71 -7.35
N SER A 20 2.76 11.08 -6.25
CA SER A 20 4.10 10.49 -6.26
C SER A 20 4.23 9.31 -7.22
N ILE A 21 3.16 8.61 -7.62
CA ILE A 21 3.20 7.59 -8.67
C ILE A 21 3.06 8.23 -10.07
N LEU A 22 2.13 9.17 -10.27
CA LEU A 22 1.87 9.82 -11.56
C LEU A 22 2.97 10.83 -11.95
N LEU A 23 3.49 11.61 -11.01
CA LEU A 23 4.71 12.41 -11.23
C LEU A 23 5.91 11.51 -11.47
N LYS A 24 6.08 10.37 -10.76
CA LYS A 24 7.14 9.37 -11.06
C LYS A 24 7.09 8.87 -12.49
N MET A 25 5.88 8.83 -13.06
CA MET A 25 5.65 8.43 -14.45
C MET A 25 5.73 9.60 -15.43
N ALA A 26 5.74 10.85 -14.99
CA ALA A 26 5.96 12.00 -15.87
C ALA A 26 7.40 12.00 -16.39
N PHE A 27 7.60 12.34 -17.66
CA PHE A 27 8.93 12.31 -18.29
C PHE A 27 9.95 13.16 -17.50
N LYS A 28 9.51 14.31 -16.99
CA LYS A 28 10.34 15.35 -16.34
C LYS A 28 10.30 15.36 -14.80
N HIS A 29 10.00 14.19 -14.20
CA HIS A 29 9.69 13.92 -12.78
C HIS A 29 10.34 14.78 -11.66
N PHE A 30 11.61 15.20 -11.75
CA PHE A 30 12.32 15.81 -10.61
C PHE A 30 12.79 17.26 -10.81
N ALA A 31 12.74 17.80 -12.04
CA ALA A 31 13.23 19.15 -12.35
C ALA A 31 12.26 19.96 -13.22
N GLY A 32 11.14 19.36 -13.63
CA GLY A 32 10.16 20.03 -14.47
C GLY A 32 9.45 21.15 -13.71
N VAL A 33 9.51 22.35 -14.27
CA VAL A 33 8.72 23.52 -13.85
C VAL A 33 7.35 23.52 -14.53
N VAL A 34 6.35 24.21 -13.98
CA VAL A 34 4.95 24.18 -14.46
C VAL A 34 4.87 24.53 -15.95
N LYS A 35 5.70 25.49 -16.39
CA LYS A 35 5.80 25.88 -17.80
C LYS A 35 6.19 24.76 -18.77
N GLU A 36 6.73 23.64 -18.29
CA GLU A 36 7.15 22.50 -19.11
C GLU A 36 6.07 21.43 -19.30
N PHE A 37 4.94 21.57 -18.60
CA PHE A 37 3.83 20.62 -18.61
C PHE A 37 2.56 21.20 -19.26
N GLY A 38 2.71 22.18 -20.14
CA GLY A 38 1.58 22.80 -20.80
C GLY A 38 1.95 24.01 -21.64
N ARG A 39 0.93 24.60 -22.24
CA ARG A 39 1.05 25.78 -23.12
C ARG A 39 0.00 26.81 -22.73
N ASN A 40 0.31 28.07 -22.99
CA ASN A 40 -0.68 29.14 -22.86
C ASN A 40 -1.55 29.16 -24.12
N GLU A 41 -2.82 28.80 -23.99
CA GLU A 41 -3.84 29.05 -25.01
C GLU A 41 -4.71 30.24 -24.56
N GLY A 42 -4.28 31.44 -24.93
CA GLY A 42 -4.99 32.69 -24.60
C GLY A 42 -5.05 32.98 -23.10
N SER A 43 -6.26 32.91 -22.53
CA SER A 43 -6.56 33.19 -21.13
C SER A 43 -6.46 31.97 -20.20
N LYS A 44 -6.40 30.74 -20.76
CA LYS A 44 -6.31 29.50 -19.99
C LYS A 44 -4.97 28.80 -20.22
N TRP A 45 -4.52 28.06 -19.21
CA TRP A 45 -3.40 27.13 -19.34
C TRP A 45 -3.92 25.78 -19.85
N ASP A 46 -3.33 25.28 -20.93
CA ASP A 46 -3.58 23.94 -21.45
C ASP A 46 -2.51 22.98 -20.93
N TRP A 47 -2.92 21.89 -20.29
CA TRP A 47 -2.02 20.95 -19.63
C TRP A 47 -1.58 19.83 -20.60
N ASP A 48 -0.28 19.74 -20.89
CA ASP A 48 0.36 18.69 -21.71
C ASP A 48 1.31 17.85 -20.83
N VAL A 49 0.72 16.94 -20.04
CA VAL A 49 1.48 16.05 -19.15
C VAL A 49 1.85 14.76 -19.89
N LYS A 50 3.11 14.66 -20.31
CA LYS A 50 3.64 13.48 -21.00
C LYS A 50 4.12 12.40 -20.03
N LEU A 51 3.53 11.22 -20.15
CA LEU A 51 3.89 10.03 -19.39
C LEU A 51 5.00 9.23 -20.08
N ARG A 52 5.87 8.59 -19.29
CA ARG A 52 6.95 7.70 -19.74
C ARG A 52 6.46 6.39 -20.34
N ARG A 53 5.22 6.00 -20.03
CA ARG A 53 4.54 4.81 -20.55
C ARG A 53 3.05 5.07 -20.71
N HIS A 54 2.39 4.23 -21.50
CA HIS A 54 0.93 4.25 -21.61
C HIS A 54 0.27 3.92 -20.26
N LEU A 55 -0.90 4.53 -20.05
CA LEU A 55 -1.77 4.24 -18.92
C LEU A 55 -2.36 2.84 -19.05
N PHE A 56 -2.29 2.06 -17.98
CA PHE A 56 -3.05 0.82 -17.91
C PHE A 56 -4.54 1.11 -17.68
N GLY A 57 -5.42 0.15 -18.00
CA GLY A 57 -6.87 0.32 -17.89
C GLY A 57 -7.33 0.79 -16.51
N TRP A 58 -6.79 0.20 -15.44
CA TRP A 58 -7.12 0.58 -14.04
C TRP A 58 -6.46 1.89 -13.57
N GLU A 59 -5.52 2.46 -14.32
CA GLU A 59 -4.93 3.77 -14.00
C GLU A 59 -5.73 4.92 -14.60
N ARG A 60 -6.67 4.64 -15.52
CA ARG A 60 -7.46 5.67 -16.20
C ARG A 60 -8.32 6.49 -15.25
N ASP A 61 -8.96 5.86 -14.28
CA ASP A 61 -9.80 6.58 -13.31
C ASP A 61 -8.95 7.54 -12.46
N GLN A 62 -7.77 7.08 -12.04
CA GLN A 62 -6.81 7.91 -11.30
C GLN A 62 -6.28 9.06 -12.16
N TRP A 63 -5.98 8.79 -13.43
CA TRP A 63 -5.57 9.80 -14.39
C TRP A 63 -6.66 10.85 -14.62
N ASN A 64 -7.91 10.42 -14.78
CA ASN A 64 -9.04 11.33 -14.97
C ASN A 64 -9.23 12.24 -13.75
N CYS A 65 -9.15 11.69 -12.54
CA CYS A 65 -9.18 12.49 -11.31
C CYS A 65 -8.01 13.49 -11.24
N PHE A 66 -6.82 13.09 -11.71
CA PHE A 66 -5.65 13.97 -11.76
C PHE A 66 -5.85 15.12 -12.76
N VAL A 67 -6.28 14.85 -13.99
CA VAL A 67 -6.53 15.87 -15.02
C VAL A 67 -7.61 16.85 -14.57
N LEU A 68 -8.72 16.36 -13.98
CA LEU A 68 -9.76 17.22 -13.42
C LEU A 68 -9.24 18.13 -12.30
N SER A 69 -8.30 17.62 -11.48
CA SER A 69 -7.66 18.43 -10.45
C SER A 69 -6.77 19.52 -11.05
N LEU A 70 -6.06 19.23 -12.14
CA LEU A 70 -5.24 20.21 -12.87
C LEU A 70 -6.10 21.32 -13.50
N ASP A 71 -7.26 20.98 -14.05
CA ASP A 71 -8.19 21.96 -14.64
C ASP A 71 -8.70 22.99 -13.63
N SER A 72 -8.74 22.64 -12.34
CA SER A 72 -9.13 23.56 -11.28
C SER A 72 -8.06 24.59 -10.92
N ILE A 73 -6.82 24.43 -11.41
CA ILE A 73 -5.68 25.27 -11.04
C ILE A 73 -5.58 26.49 -11.97
N ILE A 74 -5.51 27.67 -11.36
CA ILE A 74 -5.30 28.94 -12.07
C ILE A 74 -3.82 29.34 -11.99
N ILE A 75 -3.11 29.28 -13.13
CA ILE A 75 -1.69 29.67 -13.22
C ILE A 75 -1.56 31.18 -13.34
N ARG A 76 -0.77 31.78 -12.44
CA ARG A 76 -0.53 33.23 -12.40
C ARG A 76 0.75 33.58 -13.15
N LYS A 77 0.61 34.16 -14.35
CA LYS A 77 1.71 34.52 -15.27
C LYS A 77 2.79 35.46 -14.69
N ARG A 78 2.47 36.20 -13.63
CA ARG A 78 3.35 37.24 -13.07
C ARG A 78 4.42 36.71 -12.10
N PHE A 79 4.29 35.46 -11.65
CA PHE A 79 5.17 34.89 -10.63
C PHE A 79 6.05 33.79 -11.23
N HIS A 80 7.30 33.72 -10.79
CA HIS A 80 8.17 32.59 -11.12
C HIS A 80 7.67 31.32 -10.42
N ASP A 81 7.87 30.17 -11.07
CA ASP A 81 7.54 28.87 -10.48
C ASP A 81 8.42 28.63 -9.25
N THR A 82 7.79 28.42 -8.10
CA THR A 82 8.47 28.11 -6.84
C THR A 82 7.83 26.90 -6.18
N LEU A 83 8.66 26.03 -5.58
CA LEU A 83 8.18 24.97 -4.71
C LEU A 83 7.64 25.59 -3.41
N ALA A 84 6.35 25.38 -3.14
CA ALA A 84 5.70 25.86 -1.93
C ALA A 84 5.04 24.70 -1.18
N TRP A 85 5.26 24.67 0.13
CA TRP A 85 4.61 23.75 1.05
C TRP A 85 3.17 24.21 1.33
N SER A 86 2.18 23.45 0.85
CA SER A 86 0.75 23.80 0.91
C SER A 86 0.15 23.83 2.32
N HIS A 87 0.82 23.20 3.30
CA HIS A 87 0.29 23.06 4.67
C HIS A 87 0.86 24.09 5.65
N TYR A 88 1.44 25.18 5.15
CA TYR A 88 1.86 26.31 5.96
C TYR A 88 1.71 27.63 5.20
N SER A 89 1.24 28.67 5.88
CA SER A 89 0.81 29.93 5.24
C SER A 89 1.93 30.71 4.56
N ASN A 90 3.18 30.49 4.95
CA ASN A 90 4.35 31.11 4.32
C ASN A 90 4.94 30.27 3.17
N GLY A 91 4.34 29.12 2.84
CA GLY A 91 4.82 28.24 1.78
C GLY A 91 6.13 27.50 2.09
N LEU A 92 6.68 27.62 3.30
CA LEU A 92 7.92 26.95 3.70
C LEU A 92 7.62 25.59 4.34
N PHE A 93 8.43 24.60 3.98
CA PHE A 93 8.40 23.31 4.64
C PHE A 93 8.92 23.44 6.07
N SER A 94 8.20 22.84 7.01
CA SER A 94 8.71 22.61 8.37
C SER A 94 8.21 21.28 8.89
N VAL A 95 9.03 20.59 9.68
CA VAL A 95 8.66 19.31 10.31
C VAL A 95 7.38 19.44 11.15
N SER A 96 7.19 20.58 11.83
CA SER A 96 5.99 20.87 12.63
C SER A 96 4.72 20.98 11.78
N SER A 97 4.77 21.70 10.65
CA SER A 97 3.65 21.79 9.71
C SER A 97 3.33 20.45 9.04
N PHE A 98 4.34 19.65 8.72
CA PHE A 98 4.19 18.30 8.17
C PHE A 98 3.49 17.37 9.17
N ARG A 99 3.96 17.33 10.41
CA ARG A 99 3.36 16.50 11.47
C ARG A 99 1.88 16.83 11.70
N ARG A 100 1.54 18.11 11.79
CA ARG A 100 0.14 18.56 11.94
C ARG A 100 -0.74 18.15 10.74
N CYS A 101 -0.18 18.12 9.53
CA CYS A 101 -0.87 17.60 8.35
C CYS A 101 -1.16 16.09 8.48
N LEU A 102 -0.20 15.31 8.98
CA LEU A 102 -0.40 13.87 9.22
C LEU A 102 -1.51 13.63 10.26
N GLU A 103 -1.53 14.41 11.33
CA GLU A 103 -2.53 14.29 12.40
C GLU A 103 -3.96 14.58 11.90
N GLY A 104 -4.13 15.53 10.97
CA GLY A 104 -5.45 15.92 10.42
C GLY A 104 -5.99 15.06 9.26
N SER A 105 -5.15 14.23 8.62
CA SER A 105 -5.53 13.40 7.45
C SER A 105 -5.98 11.98 7.84
N SER A 106 -6.18 11.72 9.13
CA SER A 106 -6.23 10.37 9.73
C SER A 106 -7.49 9.56 9.45
N ALA A 107 -8.50 10.06 8.72
CA ALA A 107 -9.78 9.34 8.59
C ALA A 107 -9.67 7.96 7.87
N TYR A 108 -8.71 7.76 6.97
CA TYR A 108 -8.50 6.46 6.29
C TYR A 108 -7.28 5.67 6.81
N GLU A 109 -6.26 6.34 7.36
CA GLU A 109 -5.12 5.66 8.01
C GLU A 109 -5.41 5.17 9.43
N SER A 110 -6.51 5.64 10.04
CA SER A 110 -6.92 5.39 11.42
C SER A 110 -7.04 3.91 11.80
N SER A 111 -7.48 3.02 10.91
CA SER A 111 -7.74 1.62 11.32
C SER A 111 -6.49 0.72 11.29
N VAL A 112 -5.49 1.04 10.47
CA VAL A 112 -4.33 0.16 10.21
C VAL A 112 -3.04 0.67 10.85
N ALA A 113 -2.82 1.99 10.86
CA ALA A 113 -1.61 2.59 11.41
C ALA A 113 -1.37 2.25 12.90
N PRO A 114 -2.40 2.18 13.77
CA PRO A 114 -2.22 1.77 15.15
C PRO A 114 -1.76 0.32 15.31
N LEU A 115 -1.83 -0.53 14.28
CA LEU A 115 -1.47 -1.94 14.40
C LEU A 115 0.00 -2.23 14.06
N LEU A 116 0.69 -1.28 13.44
CA LEU A 116 2.04 -1.43 12.88
C LEU A 116 3.07 -0.56 13.62
N TRP A 117 4.36 -0.83 13.39
CA TRP A 117 5.48 0.01 13.88
C TRP A 117 5.60 0.10 15.40
N LYS A 118 5.01 -0.87 16.12
CA LYS A 118 5.04 -0.96 17.59
C LYS A 118 6.26 -1.72 18.12
N GLY A 119 7.27 -1.97 17.27
CA GLY A 119 8.44 -2.78 17.62
C GLY A 119 8.12 -4.25 17.87
N LEU A 120 7.04 -4.76 17.26
CA LEU A 120 6.66 -6.18 17.35
C LEU A 120 7.58 -7.06 16.50
N CYS A 121 8.06 -6.55 15.38
CA CYS A 121 8.89 -7.26 14.43
C CYS A 121 9.89 -6.30 13.75
N PRO A 122 10.90 -6.81 13.01
CA PRO A 122 11.82 -5.95 12.27
C PRO A 122 11.08 -5.07 11.24
N LEU A 123 11.61 -3.88 10.95
CA LEU A 123 10.99 -2.90 10.04
C LEU A 123 10.59 -3.51 8.68
N LYS A 124 11.41 -4.40 8.12
CA LYS A 124 11.12 -5.10 6.85
C LYS A 124 9.81 -5.90 6.90
N VAL A 125 9.51 -6.48 8.06
CA VAL A 125 8.31 -7.30 8.28
C VAL A 125 7.10 -6.39 8.51
N ASP A 126 7.26 -5.28 9.23
CA ASP A 126 6.20 -4.27 9.37
C ASP A 126 5.81 -3.64 8.01
N ILE A 127 6.79 -3.33 7.14
CA ILE A 127 6.54 -2.84 5.77
C ILE A 127 5.72 -3.87 4.99
N PHE A 128 6.05 -5.15 5.13
CA PHE A 128 5.31 -6.23 4.49
C PHE A 128 3.88 -6.34 5.04
N LEU A 129 3.68 -6.30 6.35
CA LEU A 129 2.34 -6.32 6.96
C LEU A 129 1.49 -5.13 6.50
N TRP A 130 2.09 -3.95 6.37
CA TRP A 130 1.42 -2.78 5.79
C TRP A 130 0.93 -3.03 4.36
N GLN A 131 1.70 -3.75 3.55
CA GLN A 131 1.28 -4.15 2.20
C GLN A 131 0.12 -5.16 2.25
N VAL A 132 0.19 -6.16 3.14
CA VAL A 132 -0.88 -7.16 3.33
C VAL A 132 -2.19 -6.48 3.74
N LEU A 133 -2.13 -5.56 4.72
CA LEU A 133 -3.29 -4.80 5.21
C LEU A 133 -3.90 -3.88 4.13
N ARG A 134 -3.15 -3.54 3.09
CA ARG A 134 -3.64 -2.78 1.93
C ARG A 134 -3.99 -3.65 0.73
N GLY A 135 -3.84 -4.98 0.82
CA GLY A 135 -4.01 -5.89 -0.32
C GLY A 135 -3.02 -5.65 -1.46
N ARG A 136 -1.83 -5.12 -1.15
CA ARG A 136 -0.80 -4.71 -2.13
C ARG A 136 0.46 -5.59 -2.10
N THR A 137 0.40 -6.73 -1.42
CA THR A 137 1.49 -7.71 -1.40
C THR A 137 1.75 -8.24 -2.82
N LEU A 138 3.01 -8.37 -3.22
CA LEU A 138 3.42 -8.78 -4.57
C LEU A 138 3.21 -10.29 -4.83
N VAL A 139 1.94 -10.70 -4.86
CA VAL A 139 1.46 -12.00 -5.36
C VAL A 139 1.25 -11.96 -6.88
N LYS A 140 1.07 -13.11 -7.54
CA LYS A 140 0.93 -13.20 -9.01
C LYS A 140 -0.22 -12.33 -9.51
N GLU A 141 -1.38 -12.32 -8.86
CA GLU A 141 -2.50 -11.45 -9.24
C GLU A 141 -2.13 -9.95 -9.21
N VAL A 142 -1.40 -9.50 -8.18
CA VAL A 142 -0.95 -8.11 -8.07
C VAL A 142 0.12 -7.80 -9.13
N ILE A 143 1.06 -8.71 -9.36
CA ILE A 143 2.11 -8.56 -10.38
C ILE A 143 1.51 -8.54 -11.79
N HIS A 144 0.56 -9.43 -12.08
CA HIS A 144 -0.16 -9.49 -13.34
C HIS A 144 -0.82 -8.14 -13.64
N ARG A 145 -1.53 -7.59 -12.66
CA ARG A 145 -2.06 -6.23 -12.75
C ARG A 145 -0.94 -5.24 -12.98
N LEU A 146 0.06 -5.12 -12.11
CA LEU A 146 1.14 -4.13 -12.27
C LEU A 146 1.90 -4.19 -13.62
N ARG A 147 1.89 -5.34 -14.30
CA ARG A 147 2.54 -5.56 -15.60
C ARG A 147 1.60 -5.50 -16.80
N GLY A 148 0.42 -4.91 -16.70
CA GLY A 148 -0.44 -4.78 -17.89
C GLY A 148 -1.15 -6.07 -18.30
N GLY A 149 -1.29 -7.04 -17.40
CA GLY A 149 -1.89 -8.34 -17.70
C GLY A 149 -0.94 -9.33 -18.40
N GLN A 150 0.37 -9.09 -18.38
CA GLN A 150 1.35 -9.90 -19.11
C GLN A 150 1.75 -11.20 -18.43
N LEU A 151 1.33 -11.43 -17.18
CA LEU A 151 1.67 -12.66 -16.47
C LEU A 151 0.74 -13.79 -16.92
N VAL A 152 1.30 -14.84 -17.53
CA VAL A 152 0.53 -15.96 -18.12
C VAL A 152 0.13 -16.98 -17.06
N ASP A 153 1.05 -17.33 -16.16
CA ASP A 153 0.77 -18.25 -15.06
C ASP A 153 0.36 -17.47 -13.80
N LEU A 154 -0.91 -17.63 -13.43
CA LEU A 154 -1.51 -17.04 -12.23
C LEU A 154 -1.80 -18.07 -11.15
N ILE A 155 -1.55 -19.36 -11.40
CA ILE A 155 -1.84 -20.43 -10.45
C ILE A 155 -0.90 -20.30 -9.26
N CYS A 156 -1.40 -20.53 -8.05
CA CYS A 156 -0.61 -20.42 -6.84
C CYS A 156 0.57 -21.39 -6.84
N SER A 157 1.77 -20.86 -6.66
CA SER A 157 3.00 -21.66 -6.62
C SER A 157 3.12 -22.51 -5.34
N LEU A 158 2.30 -22.27 -4.31
CA LEU A 158 2.29 -23.06 -3.09
C LEU A 158 1.21 -24.14 -3.06
N TYR A 159 0.03 -23.86 -3.62
CA TYR A 159 -1.14 -24.72 -3.48
C TYR A 159 -1.58 -25.37 -4.81
N GLY A 160 -1.21 -24.79 -5.96
CA GLY A 160 -1.36 -25.42 -7.28
C GLY A 160 -2.78 -25.51 -7.86
N GLU A 161 -3.82 -25.14 -7.10
CA GLU A 161 -5.22 -25.38 -7.51
C GLU A 161 -5.99 -24.11 -7.93
N GLU A 162 -5.60 -22.95 -7.40
CA GLU A 162 -6.35 -21.70 -7.51
C GLU A 162 -5.45 -20.53 -7.90
N TYR A 163 -6.06 -19.42 -8.34
CA TYR A 163 -5.34 -18.20 -8.67
C TYR A 163 -4.69 -17.57 -7.42
N GLU A 164 -3.44 -17.13 -7.57
CA GLU A 164 -2.67 -16.55 -6.46
C GLU A 164 -3.08 -15.09 -6.16
N SER A 165 -4.09 -14.95 -5.30
CA SER A 165 -4.46 -13.69 -4.65
C SER A 165 -3.83 -13.57 -3.25
N VAL A 166 -3.90 -12.37 -2.66
CA VAL A 166 -3.43 -12.16 -1.27
C VAL A 166 -4.29 -12.95 -0.29
N ASP A 167 -5.60 -13.01 -0.53
CA ASP A 167 -6.53 -13.81 0.27
C ASP A 167 -6.23 -15.31 0.11
N HIS A 168 -6.06 -15.78 -1.13
CA HIS A 168 -5.73 -17.18 -1.39
C HIS A 168 -4.42 -17.59 -0.71
N LEU A 169 -3.40 -16.72 -0.76
CA LEU A 169 -2.10 -17.01 -0.17
C LEU A 169 -2.16 -17.21 1.36
N PHE A 170 -2.95 -16.39 2.06
CA PHE A 170 -2.94 -16.32 3.53
C PHE A 170 -4.19 -16.87 4.23
N LEU A 171 -5.29 -17.11 3.51
CA LEU A 171 -6.57 -17.57 4.09
C LEU A 171 -7.07 -18.92 3.54
N PHE A 172 -6.61 -19.36 2.37
CA PHE A 172 -7.16 -20.58 1.73
C PHE A 172 -6.22 -21.79 1.81
N TYR A 173 -6.85 -22.95 1.60
CA TYR A 173 -6.37 -24.28 1.94
C TYR A 173 -5.07 -24.69 1.21
N GLY A 174 -4.16 -25.27 1.99
CA GLY A 174 -3.20 -26.24 1.47
C GLY A 174 -2.04 -26.58 2.40
N TRP A 175 -1.86 -25.90 3.55
CA TRP A 175 -0.79 -26.19 4.51
C TRP A 175 -1.36 -26.58 5.88
N SER A 176 -1.72 -27.85 6.07
CA SER A 176 -2.62 -28.32 7.15
C SER A 176 -2.19 -27.95 8.58
N GLU A 177 -0.92 -28.04 8.98
CA GLU A 177 -0.52 -27.82 10.38
C GLU A 177 -0.43 -26.32 10.76
N ILE A 178 0.26 -25.53 9.94
CA ILE A 178 0.41 -24.08 10.13
C ILE A 178 -0.94 -23.38 9.90
N MET A 179 -1.74 -23.86 8.95
CA MET A 179 -3.08 -23.33 8.69
C MET A 179 -4.09 -23.77 9.74
N VAL A 180 -3.93 -24.89 10.45
CA VAL A 180 -4.79 -25.19 11.61
C VAL A 180 -4.53 -24.19 12.73
N VAL A 181 -3.27 -23.83 12.97
CA VAL A 181 -2.93 -22.80 13.96
C VAL A 181 -3.42 -21.41 13.52
N LEU A 182 -3.22 -21.03 12.26
CA LEU A 182 -3.79 -19.80 11.71
C LEU A 182 -5.32 -19.82 11.71
N HIS A 183 -5.97 -20.92 11.35
CA HIS A 183 -7.42 -21.05 11.41
C HIS A 183 -7.93 -21.11 12.85
N ALA A 184 -7.16 -21.57 13.83
CA ALA A 184 -7.54 -21.43 15.23
C ALA A 184 -7.42 -19.97 15.69
N MET A 185 -6.42 -19.23 15.19
CA MET A 185 -6.27 -17.79 15.43
C MET A 185 -7.34 -16.95 14.74
N VAL A 186 -7.64 -17.29 13.48
CA VAL A 186 -8.57 -16.57 12.60
C VAL A 186 -9.99 -17.07 12.80
N GLY A 187 -10.22 -18.31 13.21
CA GLY A 187 -11.51 -19.01 13.32
C GLY A 187 -12.44 -18.53 14.43
N CYS A 188 -12.05 -17.51 15.20
CA CYS A 188 -13.01 -16.64 15.88
C CYS A 188 -13.70 -15.64 14.93
N LEU A 189 -13.29 -15.58 13.67
CA LEU A 189 -13.77 -14.69 12.61
C LEU A 189 -14.28 -15.56 11.47
N LYS A 190 -15.55 -15.40 11.12
CA LYS A 190 -16.20 -16.12 10.03
C LYS A 190 -15.31 -16.09 8.77
N LEU A 191 -15.09 -17.25 8.15
CA LEU A 191 -14.28 -17.54 6.93
C LEU A 191 -14.66 -16.74 5.65
N LEU A 192 -15.41 -15.64 5.78
CA LEU A 192 -15.93 -14.80 4.71
C LEU A 192 -15.33 -13.38 4.73
N GLN A 193 -14.22 -13.15 5.43
CA GLN A 193 -13.62 -11.82 5.56
C GLN A 193 -12.30 -11.75 4.78
N PRO A 194 -12.04 -10.65 4.05
CA PRO A 194 -10.75 -10.43 3.39
C PRO A 194 -9.57 -10.45 4.38
N VAL A 195 -8.38 -10.84 3.90
CA VAL A 195 -7.16 -11.00 4.70
C VAL A 195 -6.81 -9.75 5.48
N HIS A 196 -7.01 -8.56 4.90
CA HIS A 196 -6.73 -7.31 5.58
C HIS A 196 -7.57 -7.13 6.86
N GLN A 197 -8.82 -7.58 6.85
CA GLN A 197 -9.69 -7.52 8.02
C GLN A 197 -9.32 -8.58 9.06
N CYS A 198 -8.96 -9.78 8.61
CA CYS A 198 -8.47 -10.84 9.48
C CYS A 198 -7.16 -10.42 10.18
N VAL A 199 -6.18 -9.94 9.43
CA VAL A 199 -4.91 -9.41 9.95
C VAL A 199 -5.14 -8.25 10.91
N ALA A 200 -6.04 -7.32 10.57
CA ALA A 200 -6.35 -6.20 11.44
C ALA A 200 -6.95 -6.64 12.78
N LYS A 201 -7.92 -7.56 12.75
CA LYS A 201 -8.55 -8.11 13.96
C LYS A 201 -7.57 -8.96 14.79
N CYS A 202 -6.71 -9.74 14.13
CA CYS A 202 -5.68 -10.53 14.81
C CYS A 202 -4.68 -9.64 15.56
N LEU A 203 -4.21 -8.56 14.93
CA LEU A 203 -3.29 -7.62 15.56
C LEU A 203 -3.98 -6.73 16.62
N GLY A 204 -5.29 -6.50 16.46
CA GLY A 204 -6.11 -5.61 17.28
C GLY A 204 -6.64 -6.24 18.57
N ASP A 205 -7.50 -7.26 18.50
CA ASP A 205 -8.52 -7.45 19.55
C ASP A 205 -8.67 -8.88 20.09
N LEU A 206 -7.87 -9.85 19.65
CA LEU A 206 -8.09 -11.26 20.02
C LEU A 206 -7.71 -11.65 21.47
N CYS A 207 -7.13 -10.75 22.28
CA CYS A 207 -6.71 -11.13 23.64
C CYS A 207 -6.74 -10.00 24.69
N HIS A 208 -7.38 -10.27 25.83
CA HIS A 208 -7.51 -9.36 26.97
C HIS A 208 -6.22 -9.18 27.79
N SER A 209 -5.24 -10.10 27.68
CA SER A 209 -3.95 -9.99 28.39
C SER A 209 -2.87 -9.43 27.46
N ALA A 210 -2.21 -8.34 27.85
CA ALA A 210 -1.18 -7.68 27.06
C ALA A 210 0.01 -8.60 26.69
N LYS A 211 0.44 -9.46 27.62
CA LYS A 211 1.54 -10.43 27.38
C LYS A 211 1.14 -11.49 26.38
N ARG A 212 -0.06 -12.07 26.55
CA ARG A 212 -0.60 -13.09 25.65
C ARG A 212 -0.88 -12.50 24.26
N LYS A 213 -1.39 -11.26 24.19
CA LYS A 213 -1.57 -10.50 22.94
C LYS A 213 -0.27 -10.32 22.18
N LYS A 214 0.82 -9.92 22.85
CA LYS A 214 2.13 -9.77 22.20
C LYS A 214 2.63 -11.09 21.61
N ALA A 215 2.53 -12.19 22.37
CA ALA A 215 2.92 -13.52 21.90
C ALA A 215 2.07 -13.98 20.70
N TRP A 216 0.74 -13.81 20.77
CA TRP A 216 -0.17 -14.11 19.65
C TRP A 216 0.15 -13.30 18.41
N ASN A 217 0.33 -11.98 18.54
CA ASN A 217 0.66 -11.12 17.40
C ASN A 217 2.02 -11.50 16.81
N SER A 218 3.02 -11.82 17.64
CA SER A 218 4.35 -12.25 17.17
C SER A 218 4.27 -13.55 16.38
N LEU A 219 3.51 -14.53 16.89
CA LEU A 219 3.30 -15.81 16.22
C LEU A 219 2.54 -15.64 14.90
N PHE A 220 1.47 -14.85 14.88
CA PHE A 220 0.72 -14.57 13.67
C PHE A 220 1.59 -13.90 12.59
N VAL A 221 2.36 -12.88 12.97
CA VAL A 221 3.30 -12.19 12.06
C VAL A 221 4.38 -13.15 11.54
N ALA A 222 4.93 -13.99 12.41
CA ALA A 222 5.93 -14.99 12.03
C ALA A 222 5.38 -15.96 10.99
N ILE A 223 4.13 -16.41 11.15
CA ILE A 223 3.48 -17.32 10.21
C ILE A 223 3.28 -16.65 8.85
N ILE A 224 2.62 -15.49 8.79
CA ILE A 224 2.35 -14.79 7.52
C ILE A 224 3.65 -14.47 6.78
N TRP A 225 4.66 -13.99 7.50
CA TRP A 225 5.97 -13.75 6.89
C TRP A 225 6.58 -15.04 6.33
N THR A 226 6.52 -16.15 7.07
CA THR A 226 7.11 -17.42 6.65
C THR A 226 6.43 -17.94 5.39
N ILE A 227 5.10 -17.88 5.31
CA ILE A 227 4.34 -18.25 4.11
C ILE A 227 4.83 -17.43 2.90
N TRP A 228 4.95 -16.11 3.06
CA TRP A 228 5.42 -15.23 1.99
C TRP A 228 6.86 -15.54 1.57
N GLU A 229 7.74 -15.84 2.52
CA GLU A 229 9.14 -16.18 2.26
C GLU A 229 9.27 -17.52 1.52
N VAL A 230 8.55 -18.55 1.96
CA VAL A 230 8.49 -19.86 1.30
C VAL A 230 7.96 -19.71 -0.13
N ARG A 231 6.85 -19.00 -0.31
CA ARG A 231 6.30 -18.69 -1.65
C ARG A 231 7.34 -18.01 -2.54
N ASN A 232 8.03 -16.99 -2.03
CA ASN A 232 9.03 -16.27 -2.81
C ASN A 232 10.25 -17.12 -3.15
N ASN A 233 10.65 -18.03 -2.25
CA ASN A 233 11.73 -18.98 -2.55
C ASN A 233 11.31 -19.96 -3.66
N VAL A 234 10.05 -20.41 -3.68
CA VAL A 234 9.53 -21.22 -4.79
C VAL A 234 9.56 -20.44 -6.10
N VAL A 235 8.99 -19.24 -6.12
CA VAL A 235 8.82 -18.43 -7.35
C VAL A 235 10.15 -17.90 -7.90
N PHE A 236 11.03 -17.39 -7.04
CA PHE A 236 12.23 -16.67 -7.47
C PHE A 236 13.52 -17.47 -7.35
N LYS A 237 13.53 -18.56 -6.59
CA LYS A 237 14.73 -19.39 -6.37
C LYS A 237 14.54 -20.84 -6.78
N ASN A 238 13.36 -21.24 -7.26
CA ASN A 238 13.02 -22.62 -7.59
C ASN A 238 13.30 -23.61 -6.44
N ILE A 239 13.15 -23.15 -5.19
CA ILE A 239 13.29 -24.02 -4.01
C ILE A 239 11.93 -24.66 -3.73
N GLN A 240 11.89 -25.99 -3.66
CA GLN A 240 10.65 -26.70 -3.34
C GLN A 240 10.16 -26.32 -1.94
N ALA A 241 8.86 -26.07 -1.82
CA ALA A 241 8.26 -25.72 -0.54
C ALA A 241 8.34 -26.91 0.43
N ASN A 242 8.81 -26.66 1.66
CA ASN A 242 8.94 -27.68 2.71
C ASN A 242 8.24 -27.22 4.00
N LEU A 243 7.23 -27.99 4.41
CA LEU A 243 6.40 -27.74 5.59
C LEU A 243 7.18 -27.78 6.91
N GLY A 244 8.10 -28.74 7.06
CA GLY A 244 8.92 -28.88 8.26
C GLY A 244 9.82 -27.66 8.46
N ILE A 245 10.54 -27.25 7.41
CA ILE A 245 11.42 -26.08 7.43
C ILE A 245 10.63 -24.80 7.73
N ALA A 246 9.43 -24.66 7.17
CA ALA A 246 8.56 -23.53 7.45
C ALA A 246 8.10 -23.50 8.92
N SER A 247 7.69 -24.64 9.47
CA SER A 247 7.27 -24.78 10.87
C SER A 247 8.41 -24.43 11.83
N ASP A 248 9.61 -24.95 11.57
CA ASP A 248 10.80 -24.65 12.37
C ASP A 248 11.20 -23.17 12.27
N SER A 249 11.06 -22.57 11.08
CA SER A 249 11.28 -21.14 10.88
C SER A 249 10.31 -20.28 11.70
N VAL A 250 9.04 -20.67 11.80
CA VAL A 250 8.06 -19.98 12.65
C VAL A 250 8.47 -20.08 14.12
N ARG A 251 8.87 -21.26 14.60
CA ARG A 251 9.31 -21.47 15.99
C ARG A 251 10.50 -20.58 16.32
N PHE A 252 11.52 -20.56 15.47
CA PHE A 252 12.72 -19.73 15.67
C PHE A 252 12.44 -18.22 15.71
N ARG A 253 11.38 -17.75 15.03
CA ARG A 253 11.00 -16.32 14.98
C ARG A 253 10.21 -15.85 16.21
N VAL A 254 9.64 -16.76 16.97
CA VAL A 254 8.74 -16.47 18.11
C VAL A 254 9.43 -16.70 19.45
N CYS A 255 10.46 -17.55 19.49
CA CYS A 255 11.40 -17.69 20.62
C CYS A 255 12.28 -16.44 20.78
#